data_AF-A0AAV4HU86-F1
#
_entry.id   AF-A0AAV4HU86-F1
#
_cell.length_a   1.000
_cell.length_b   1.000
_cell.length_c   1.000
_cell.angle_alpha   90.00
_cell.angle_beta   90.00
_cell.angle_gamma   90.00
#
_symmetry.space_group_name_H-M   'P 1'
#
loop_
_entity.id
_entity.type
_entity.pdbx_description
1 polymer ?
#
loop_
_entity_poly.entity_id
_entity_poly.type
_entity_poly.pdbx_seq_one_letter_code
_entity_poly.pdbx_strand_id
1 'polypeptide(L)' 'MSGVWAQQGDECPENWYEHADRCYKFVQHPTPVQRARIECQQDSATLVKVHNAAEHAFIQKILVMKTIAG' A
#
# COMPACT_ATOMS: atom_id res chain seq x y z
N MET A 1 -10.20 0.51 -34.54
CA MET A 1 -10.04 1.14 -33.20
C MET A 1 -10.77 0.28 -32.20
N SER A 2 -10.18 -0.84 -31.82
CA SER A 2 -10.83 -1.81 -30.94
C SER A 2 -10.36 -1.54 -29.52
N GLY A 3 -11.30 -1.12 -28.68
CA GLY A 3 -11.07 -0.76 -27.28
C GLY A 3 -10.52 -1.92 -26.46
N VAL A 4 -9.53 -1.59 -25.64
CA VAL A 4 -8.98 -2.42 -24.56
C VAL A 4 -10.01 -2.48 -23.44
N TRP A 5 -10.73 -3.59 -23.33
CA TRP A 5 -11.54 -3.90 -22.15
C TRP A 5 -11.03 -5.18 -21.51
N ALA A 6 -10.08 -5.00 -20.58
CA ALA A 6 -9.97 -5.67 -19.27
C ALA A 6 -8.65 -5.23 -18.61
N GLN A 7 -8.50 -3.95 -18.29
CA GLN A 7 -7.65 -3.58 -17.14
C GLN A 7 -8.52 -3.78 -15.90
N GLN A 8 -8.84 -5.05 -15.63
CA GLN A 8 -9.69 -5.48 -14.53
C GLN A 8 -8.82 -6.30 -13.57
N GLY A 9 -8.19 -5.63 -12.61
CA GLY A 9 -8.10 -6.17 -11.25
C GLY A 9 -6.90 -7.01 -10.80
N ASP A 10 -5.78 -7.07 -11.54
CA ASP A 10 -4.62 -7.88 -11.12
C ASP A 10 -3.36 -7.08 -10.75
N GLU A 11 -3.30 -5.77 -10.99
CA GLU A 11 -2.11 -4.97 -10.70
C GLU A 11 -2.41 -3.83 -9.71
N CYS A 12 -1.52 -3.65 -8.74
CA CYS A 12 -1.64 -2.56 -7.78
C CYS A 12 -1.53 -1.19 -8.46
N PRO A 13 -2.19 -0.14 -7.92
CA PRO A 13 -2.06 1.20 -8.47
C PRO A 13 -0.61 1.67 -8.51
N GLU A 14 -0.31 2.62 -9.38
CA GLU A 14 1.04 3.15 -9.52
C GLU A 14 1.60 3.66 -8.17
N ASN A 15 2.85 3.31 -7.85
CA ASN A 15 3.52 3.63 -6.58
C ASN A 15 3.00 2.89 -5.34
N TRP A 16 2.24 1.81 -5.53
CA TRP A 16 1.88 0.86 -4.47
C TRP A 16 2.73 -0.40 -4.57
N TYR A 17 2.85 -1.11 -3.46
CA TYR A 17 3.57 -2.38 -3.40
C TYR A 17 2.57 -3.52 -3.32
N GLU A 18 2.73 -4.49 -4.21
CA GLU A 18 1.96 -5.72 -4.17
C GLU A 18 2.60 -6.72 -3.20
N HIS A 19 1.77 -7.33 -2.36
CA HIS A 19 2.18 -8.47 -1.56
C HIS A 19 0.98 -9.38 -1.31
N ALA A 20 1.09 -10.62 -1.79
CA ALA A 20 -0.02 -11.57 -1.84
C ALA A 20 -1.20 -10.98 -2.63
N ASP A 21 -2.40 -11.00 -2.07
CA ASP A 21 -3.65 -10.54 -2.67
C ASP A 21 -3.97 -9.07 -2.36
N ARG A 22 -2.97 -8.26 -1.96
CA ARG A 22 -3.17 -6.91 -1.44
C ARG A 22 -2.14 -5.91 -1.93
N CYS A 23 -2.56 -4.64 -1.97
CA CYS A 23 -1.75 -3.50 -2.31
C CYS A 23 -1.48 -2.62 -1.07
N TYR A 24 -0.23 -2.17 -0.91
CA TYR A 24 0.23 -1.40 0.22
C TYR A 24 0.84 -0.07 -0.22
N LYS A 25 0.38 1.03 0.37
CA LYS A 25 0.98 2.37 0.21
C LYS A 25 1.73 2.74 1.47
N PHE A 26 3.01 3.05 1.32
CA PHE A 26 3.88 3.47 2.43
C PHE A 26 4.04 4.98 2.41
N VAL A 27 3.45 5.63 3.41
CA VAL A 27 3.51 7.08 3.64
C VAL A 27 4.73 7.40 4.50
N GLN A 28 5.57 8.33 4.06
CA GLN A 28 6.85 8.64 4.72
C GLN A 28 6.73 9.70 5.82
N HIS A 29 5.60 10.40 5.94
CA HIS A 29 5.41 11.42 6.97
C HIS A 29 4.68 10.85 8.20
N PRO A 30 5.15 11.14 9.44
CA PRO A 30 4.44 10.77 10.65
C PRO A 30 3.07 11.46 10.71
N THR A 31 2.01 10.66 10.77
CA THR A 31 0.62 11.14 10.80
C THR A 31 -0.11 10.55 12.01
N PRO A 32 -0.88 11.34 12.78
CA PRO A 32 -1.76 10.79 13.80
C PRO A 32 -2.74 9.79 13.20
N VAL A 33 -2.98 8.67 13.88
CA VAL A 33 -3.79 7.54 13.37
C VAL A 33 -5.15 7.98 12.79
N GLN A 34 -5.80 8.96 13.44
CA GLN A 34 -7.09 9.48 12.98
C GLN A 34 -6.99 10.16 11.60
N ARG A 35 -5.95 10.97 11.38
CA ARG A 35 -5.71 11.61 10.09
C ARG A 35 -5.27 10.59 9.05
N ALA A 36 -4.40 9.65 9.42
CA ALA A 36 -3.93 8.60 8.52
C ALA A 36 -5.10 7.75 7.98
N ARG A 37 -6.09 7.46 8.82
CA ARG A 37 -7.32 6.77 8.39
C ARG A 37 -8.09 7.56 7.32
N ILE A 38 -8.24 8.87 7.50
CA ILE A 38 -8.94 9.74 6.54
C ILE A 38 -8.15 9.80 5.22
N GLU A 39 -6.83 9.96 5.28
CA GLU A 39 -5.96 9.97 4.10
C GLU A 39 -6.07 8.64 3.31
N CYS A 40 -6.00 7.49 3.99
CA CYS A 40 -6.18 6.20 3.32
C CYS A 40 -7.56 6.07 2.64
N GLN A 41 -8.61 6.61 3.26
CA GLN A 41 -9.96 6.58 2.69
C GLN A 41 -10.09 7.44 1.43
N GLN A 42 -9.36 8.56 1.33
CA GLN A 42 -9.30 9.38 0.12
C GLN A 42 -8.68 8.62 -1.05
N ASP A 43 -7.73 7.73 -0.77
CA ASP A 43 -7.13 6.81 -1.74
C ASP A 43 -7.98 5.55 -2.02
N SER A 44 -9.25 5.51 -1.58
CA SER A 44 -10.11 4.32 -1.64
C SER A 44 -9.51 3.08 -0.97
N ALA A 45 -8.69 3.29 0.07
CA ALA A 45 -8.00 2.25 0.83
C ALA A 45 -8.32 2.32 2.33
N THR A 46 -7.70 1.44 3.10
CA THR A 46 -7.84 1.40 4.55
C THR A 46 -6.48 1.46 5.23
N LEU A 47 -6.46 2.06 6.43
CA LEU A 47 -5.26 2.02 7.27
C LEU A 47 -4.91 0.55 7.56
N VAL A 48 -3.66 0.18 7.28
CA VAL A 48 -3.19 -1.20 7.38
C VAL A 48 -3.47 -1.79 8.76
N LYS A 49 -3.96 -3.03 8.76
CA LYS A 49 -4.01 -3.90 9.93
C LYS A 49 -3.15 -5.09 9.59
N VAL A 50 -2.19 -5.42 10.44
CA VAL A 50 -1.32 -6.57 10.21
C VAL A 50 -2.01 -7.82 10.70
N HIS A 51 -2.19 -8.81 9.82
CA HIS A 51 -2.95 -10.02 10.10
C HIS A 51 -2.05 -11.22 10.42
N ASN A 52 -0.81 -11.23 9.92
CA ASN A 52 0.12 -12.34 10.11
C ASN A 52 1.59 -11.90 10.07
N ALA A 53 2.47 -12.82 10.45
CA ALA A 53 3.91 -12.58 10.52
C ALA A 53 4.58 -12.34 9.16
N ALA A 54 4.06 -12.92 8.07
CA ALA A 54 4.58 -12.71 6.73
C ALA A 54 4.31 -11.28 6.24
N GLU A 55 3.08 -10.79 6.44
CA GLU A 55 2.68 -9.41 6.17
C GLU A 55 3.53 -8.43 6.99
N HIS A 56 3.75 -8.71 8.28
CA HIS A 56 4.62 -7.90 9.13
C HIS A 56 6.05 -7.82 8.60
N ALA A 57 6.65 -8.97 8.25
CA ALA A 57 8.01 -9.04 7.74
C ALA A 57 8.16 -8.29 6.40
N PHE A 58 7.17 -8.40 5.52
CA PHE A 58 7.10 -7.62 4.28
C PHE A 58 7.07 -6.11 4.55
N ILE A 59 6.16 -5.65 5.40
CA ILE A 59 6.03 -4.22 5.77
C ILE A 59 7.35 -3.70 6.36
N GLN A 60 7.96 -4.45 7.28
CA GLN A 60 9.25 -4.07 7.87
C GLN A 60 10.36 -3.96 6.82
N LYS A 61 10.47 -4.92 5.89
CA LYS A 61 11.47 -4.90 4.83
C LYS A 61 11.37 -3.63 3.98
N ILE A 62 10.15 -3.25 3.57
CA ILE A 62 9.94 -2.05 2.76
C ILE A 62 10.25 -0.78 3.56
N LEU A 63 9.82 -0.70 4.81
CA LEU A 63 10.12 0.45 5.68
C LEU A 63 11.63 0.64 5.83
N VAL A 64 12.39 -0.43 6.13
CA VAL A 64 13.86 -0.38 6.26
C VAL A 64 14.51 0.09 4.96
N MET A 65 14.08 -0.44 3.81
CA MET A 65 14.59 0.00 2.50
C MET A 65 14.36 1.49 2.27
N LYS A 66 13.17 2.01 2.60
CA LYS A 66 12.85 3.44 2.45
C LYS A 66 13.61 4.33 3.42
N THR A 67 13.95 3.84 4.62
CA THR A 67 14.73 4.61 5.61
C THR A 67 16.22 4.71 5.27
N ILE A 68 16.79 3.69 4.61
CA ILE A 68 18.22 3.70 4.23
C ILE A 68 18.47 4.48 2.93
N ALA A 69 17.46 4.58 2.06
CA ALA A 69 17.54 5.33 0.80
C ALA A 69 17.27 6.84 0.94
N GLY A 70 17.18 7.35 2.18
CA GLY A 70 16.94 8.76 2.50
C GLY A 70 18.22 9.52 2.88
#